data_AF-A0AAW0F6R9-F1
#
_entry.id   AF-A0AAW0F6R9-F1
#
_cell.length_a   1.000
_cell.length_b   1.000
_cell.length_c   1.000
_cell.angle_alpha   90.00
_cell.angle_beta   90.00
_cell.angle_gamma   90.00
#
_symmetry.space_group_name_H-M   'P 1'
#
loop_
_entity.id
_entity.type
_entity.pdbx_description
1 polymer ?
#
loop_
_entity_poly.entity_id
_entity_poly.type
_entity_poly.pdbx_seq_one_letter_code
_entity_poly.pdbx_strand_id
1 'polypeptide(L)'
;MSTVTEAMVLEKEQQNAARRDALNKRSQKVSHAAEPDPNFPPECCCVKPLIYHNIREQVPVPQQRFMYILAGLYIVLMILIVYNIVAALVAFIMGGSAMHFGLSFLYLLGLPGAWITWYYNAYCAIVYSSRPRQLLALLGLLLGVAFDAWMAVGVTGFGGCGWIYAFTIMSHTVPFALVLVSAILWSLHGVALFLMMLRYWRVSGLLLKNAANIYRQRIV
;
A
#
# COMPACT_ATOMS: atom_id res chain seq x y z
N MET A 1 17.51 -40.12 45.30
CA MET A 1 18.00 -39.02 44.45
C MET A 1 18.57 -39.67 43.19
N SER A 2 17.80 -39.73 42.11
CA SER A 2 18.18 -40.47 40.90
C SER A 2 19.31 -39.71 40.20
N THR A 3 20.51 -40.27 40.16
CA THR A 3 21.66 -39.68 39.47
C THR A 3 21.41 -39.76 37.97
N VAL A 4 21.15 -38.61 37.35
CA VAL A 4 21.06 -38.49 35.90
C VAL A 4 22.46 -38.75 35.33
N THR A 5 22.67 -39.90 34.70
CA THR A 5 23.93 -40.28 34.05
C THR A 5 24.13 -39.46 32.78
N GLU A 6 25.39 -39.10 32.46
CA GLU A 6 25.74 -38.32 31.26
C GLU A 6 25.18 -38.92 29.97
N ALA A 7 25.15 -40.26 29.88
CA ALA A 7 24.54 -40.99 28.78
C ALA A 7 23.04 -40.68 28.59
N MET A 8 22.29 -40.52 29.68
CA MET A 8 20.86 -40.18 29.62
C MET A 8 20.62 -38.74 29.17
N VAL A 9 21.55 -37.82 29.47
CA VAL A 9 21.48 -36.43 29.01
C VAL A 9 21.72 -36.36 27.51
N LEU A 10 22.74 -37.07 27.03
CA LEU A 10 23.15 -37.07 25.64
C LEU A 10 22.06 -37.67 24.72
N GLU A 11 21.43 -38.75 25.16
CA GLU A 11 20.30 -39.36 24.45
C GLU A 11 19.09 -38.40 24.38
N LYS A 12 18.81 -37.70 25.48
CA LYS A 12 17.71 -36.73 25.54
C LYS A 12 17.97 -35.49 24.69
N GLU A 13 19.23 -35.06 24.57
CA GLU A 13 19.64 -33.98 23.66
C GLU A 13 19.50 -34.40 22.20
N GLN A 14 19.93 -35.61 21.82
CA GLN A 14 19.74 -36.15 20.48
C GLN A 14 18.25 -36.28 20.12
N GLN A 15 17.45 -36.78 21.05
CA GLN A 15 16.00 -36.89 20.87
C GLN A 15 15.33 -35.52 20.71
N ASN A 16 15.77 -34.52 21.48
CA ASN A 16 15.28 -33.14 21.34
C ASN A 16 15.72 -32.49 20.03
N ALA A 17 16.95 -32.74 19.56
CA ALA A 17 17.44 -32.25 18.27
C ALA A 17 16.65 -32.86 17.11
N ALA A 18 16.42 -34.17 17.12
CA ALA A 18 15.60 -34.85 16.12
C ALA A 18 14.15 -34.33 16.11
N ARG A 19 13.57 -34.07 17.29
CA ARG A 19 12.23 -33.46 17.41
C ARG A 19 12.20 -32.04 16.86
N ARG A 20 13.24 -31.24 17.07
CA ARG A 20 13.38 -29.89 16.49
C ARG A 20 13.50 -29.93 14.98
N ASP A 21 14.29 -30.84 14.42
CA ASP A 21 14.43 -31.01 12.96
C ASP A 21 13.14 -31.48 12.31
N ALA A 22 12.41 -32.39 12.96
CA ALA A 22 11.09 -32.82 12.51
C ALA A 22 10.08 -31.66 12.54
N LEU A 23 10.10 -30.84 13.60
CA LEU A 23 9.27 -29.64 13.71
C LEU A 23 9.64 -28.58 12.65
N ASN A 24 10.92 -28.37 12.36
CA ASN A 24 11.38 -27.47 11.30
C ASN A 24 10.99 -27.98 9.90
N LYS A 25 11.14 -29.27 9.63
CA LYS A 25 10.67 -29.87 8.36
C LYS A 25 9.16 -29.79 8.23
N ARG A 26 8.42 -29.92 9.33
CA ARG A 26 6.96 -29.79 9.35
C ARG A 26 6.50 -28.34 9.21
N SER A 27 7.15 -27.37 9.84
CA SER A 27 6.85 -25.95 9.66
C SER A 27 7.17 -25.50 8.24
N GLN A 28 8.26 -25.98 7.64
CA GLN A 28 8.63 -25.67 6.26
C GLN A 28 7.67 -26.32 5.25
N LYS A 29 7.19 -27.55 5.50
CA LYS A 29 6.16 -28.20 4.65
C LYS A 29 4.77 -27.57 4.81
N VAL A 30 4.39 -27.17 6.01
CA VAL A 30 3.12 -26.44 6.26
C VAL A 30 3.16 -25.06 5.61
N SER A 31 4.33 -24.41 5.54
CA SER A 31 4.47 -23.11 4.88
C SER A 31 4.28 -23.14 3.36
N HIS A 32 4.44 -24.30 2.71
CA HIS A 32 4.26 -24.44 1.25
C HIS A 32 2.96 -25.17 0.85
N ALA A 33 2.37 -25.95 1.74
CA ALA A 33 1.14 -26.71 1.46
C ALA A 33 -0.15 -25.98 1.88
N ALA A 34 -0.04 -24.78 2.44
CA ALA A 34 -1.17 -24.01 2.99
C ALA A 34 -1.15 -22.52 2.60
N GLU A 35 -0.47 -22.14 1.51
CA GLU A 35 -0.71 -20.82 0.90
C GLU A 35 -1.99 -20.91 0.07
N PRO A 36 -3.06 -20.16 0.41
CA PRO A 36 -4.28 -20.13 -0.39
C PRO A 36 -3.99 -19.58 -1.78
N ASP A 37 -4.83 -19.94 -2.76
CA ASP A 37 -4.66 -19.52 -4.15
C ASP A 37 -4.49 -18.00 -4.27
N PRO A 38 -3.58 -17.53 -5.16
CA PRO A 38 -3.41 -16.11 -5.42
C PRO A 38 -4.75 -15.43 -5.76
N ASN A 39 -5.07 -14.32 -5.09
CA ASN A 39 -6.35 -13.60 -5.28
C ASN A 39 -6.18 -12.18 -5.85
N PHE A 40 -4.94 -11.72 -6.04
CA PHE A 40 -4.62 -10.33 -6.40
C PHE A 40 -3.47 -10.25 -7.42
N PRO A 41 -3.51 -9.36 -8.44
CA PRO A 41 -4.60 -8.43 -8.81
C PRO A 41 -5.86 -9.14 -9.30
N PRO A 42 -7.05 -8.51 -9.21
CA PRO A 42 -8.26 -9.04 -9.83
C PRO A 42 -8.03 -9.26 -11.33
N GLU A 43 -8.59 -10.34 -11.90
CA GLU A 43 -8.38 -10.71 -13.30
C GLU A 43 -8.73 -9.59 -14.31
N CYS A 44 -9.57 -8.64 -13.89
CA CYS A 44 -9.92 -7.42 -14.64
C CYS A 44 -8.71 -6.51 -14.94
N CYS A 45 -7.59 -6.63 -14.22
CA CYS A 45 -6.39 -5.83 -14.42
C CYS A 45 -5.39 -6.41 -15.45
N CYS A 46 -5.81 -7.33 -16.33
CA CYS A 46 -4.98 -7.94 -17.40
C CYS A 46 -3.69 -8.62 -16.93
N VAL A 47 -3.56 -8.92 -15.63
CA VAL A 47 -2.40 -9.57 -15.01
C VAL A 47 -2.91 -10.78 -14.24
N LYS A 48 -2.26 -11.94 -14.39
CA LYS A 48 -2.62 -13.15 -13.62
C LYS A 48 -2.52 -12.85 -12.11
N PRO A 49 -3.47 -13.33 -11.29
CA PRO A 49 -3.36 -13.19 -9.84
C PRO A 49 -2.06 -13.88 -9.40
N LEU A 50 -1.15 -13.08 -8.85
CA LEU A 50 0.22 -13.49 -8.54
C LEU A 50 0.44 -13.57 -7.03
N ILE A 51 -0.48 -13.01 -6.24
CA ILE A 51 -0.32 -12.80 -4.80
C ILE A 51 -1.62 -13.16 -4.06
N TYR A 52 -1.50 -13.92 -2.96
CA TYR A 52 -2.59 -14.07 -2.00
C TYR A 52 -2.64 -12.86 -1.07
N HIS A 53 -3.68 -12.03 -1.20
CA HIS A 53 -3.88 -10.84 -0.38
C HIS A 53 -5.07 -11.03 0.55
N ASN A 54 -4.82 -11.19 1.86
CA ASN A 54 -5.88 -11.26 2.86
C ASN A 54 -5.50 -10.49 4.12
N ILE A 55 -6.10 -9.31 4.29
CA ILE A 55 -5.84 -8.42 5.43
C ILE A 55 -6.25 -9.07 6.75
N ARG A 56 -7.38 -9.78 6.80
CA ARG A 56 -7.91 -10.32 8.06
C ARG A 56 -7.04 -11.45 8.61
N GLU A 57 -6.43 -12.23 7.72
CA GLU A 57 -5.63 -13.39 8.06
C GLU A 57 -4.14 -13.03 8.28
N GLN A 58 -3.56 -12.23 7.39
CA GLN A 58 -2.10 -12.00 7.40
C GLN A 58 -1.67 -10.78 8.23
N VAL A 59 -2.53 -9.78 8.40
CA VAL A 59 -2.19 -8.55 9.12
C VAL A 59 -2.53 -8.70 10.61
N PRO A 60 -1.63 -8.36 11.55
CA PRO A 60 -1.93 -8.44 12.97
C PRO A 60 -3.10 -7.50 13.35
N VAL A 61 -3.99 -7.97 14.25
CA VAL A 61 -5.26 -7.31 14.61
C VAL A 61 -5.13 -5.80 14.88
N PRO A 62 -4.12 -5.30 15.61
CA PRO A 62 -3.99 -3.86 15.87
C PRO A 62 -3.77 -3.01 14.60
N GLN A 63 -3.18 -3.60 13.55
CA GLN A 63 -2.83 -2.94 12.29
C GLN A 63 -3.86 -3.17 11.18
N GLN A 64 -4.82 -4.10 11.35
CA GLN A 64 -5.84 -4.39 10.33
C GLN A 64 -6.64 -3.15 9.93
N ARG A 65 -7.10 -2.36 10.92
CA ARG A 65 -7.86 -1.13 10.63
C ARG A 65 -7.05 -0.13 9.81
N PHE A 66 -5.75 -0.01 10.08
CA PHE A 66 -4.86 0.84 9.28
C PHE A 66 -4.80 0.34 7.83
N MET A 67 -4.61 -0.97 7.64
CA MET A 67 -4.52 -1.56 6.30
C MET A 67 -5.81 -1.41 5.51
N TYR A 68 -6.98 -1.56 6.15
CA TYR A 68 -8.28 -1.34 5.49
C TYR A 68 -8.49 0.11 5.05
N ILE A 69 -8.12 1.09 5.87
CA ILE A 69 -8.20 2.51 5.49
C ILE A 69 -7.26 2.78 4.32
N LEU A 70 -6.05 2.21 4.35
CA LEU A 70 -5.06 2.37 3.28
C LEU A 70 -5.53 1.73 1.97
N ALA A 71 -6.22 0.58 2.02
CA ALA A 71 -6.89 -0.03 0.87
C ALA A 71 -8.02 0.84 0.34
N GLY A 72 -8.84 1.41 1.24
CA GLY A 72 -9.88 2.36 0.86
C GLY A 72 -9.31 3.57 0.11
N LEU A 73 -8.21 4.15 0.58
CA LEU A 73 -7.52 5.24 -0.13
C LEU A 73 -7.03 4.82 -1.51
N TYR A 74 -6.51 3.60 -1.66
CA TYR A 74 -6.10 3.09 -2.97
C TYR A 74 -7.29 3.03 -3.94
N ILE A 75 -8.45 2.54 -3.50
CA ILE A 75 -9.66 2.53 -4.34
C ILE A 75 -10.15 3.95 -4.63
N VAL A 76 -10.11 4.85 -3.66
CA VAL A 76 -10.46 6.27 -3.86
C VAL A 76 -9.55 6.90 -4.91
N LEU A 77 -8.24 6.65 -4.88
CA LEU A 77 -7.31 7.10 -5.92
C LEU A 77 -7.74 6.62 -7.33
N MET A 78 -8.16 5.35 -7.47
CA MET A 78 -8.67 4.84 -8.74
C MET A 78 -9.89 5.62 -9.24
N ILE A 79 -10.83 5.89 -8.33
CA ILE A 79 -12.04 6.66 -8.64
C ILE A 79 -11.68 8.10 -9.02
N LEU A 80 -10.74 8.73 -8.31
CA LEU A 80 -10.28 10.09 -8.57
C LEU A 80 -9.62 10.23 -9.95
N ILE A 81 -8.81 9.25 -10.37
CA ILE A 81 -8.19 9.25 -11.70
C ILE A 81 -9.27 9.16 -12.79
N VAL A 82 -10.25 8.28 -12.64
CA VAL A 82 -11.38 8.17 -13.58
C VAL A 82 -12.19 9.46 -13.61
N TYR A 83 -12.52 10.02 -12.43
CA TYR A 83 -13.24 11.28 -12.32
C TYR A 83 -12.47 12.44 -12.99
N ASN A 84 -11.14 12.50 -12.82
CA ASN A 84 -10.28 13.48 -13.47
C ASN A 84 -10.36 13.39 -14.99
N ILE A 85 -10.33 12.18 -15.56
CA ILE A 85 -10.48 11.97 -17.01
C ILE A 85 -11.86 12.45 -17.49
N VAL A 86 -12.93 12.16 -16.74
CA VAL A 86 -14.29 12.62 -17.07
C VAL A 86 -14.39 14.14 -17.01
N ALA A 87 -13.84 14.78 -15.97
CA ALA A 87 -13.81 16.23 -15.85
C ALA A 87 -13.01 16.88 -17.01
N ALA A 88 -11.86 16.32 -17.37
CA ALA A 88 -11.04 16.77 -18.49
C ALA A 88 -11.76 16.57 -19.84
N LEU A 89 -12.52 15.48 -20.02
CA LEU A 89 -13.33 15.21 -21.21
C LEU A 89 -14.43 16.27 -21.38
N VAL A 90 -15.18 16.58 -20.31
CA VAL A 90 -16.22 17.60 -20.37
C VAL A 90 -15.62 18.97 -20.68
N ALA A 91 -14.51 19.33 -20.05
CA ALA A 91 -13.80 20.57 -20.35
C ALA A 91 -13.33 20.62 -21.82
N PHE A 92 -12.86 19.50 -22.38
CA PHE A 92 -12.47 19.40 -23.79
C PHE A 92 -13.65 19.56 -24.75
N ILE A 93 -14.77 18.86 -24.53
CA ILE A 93 -15.98 18.97 -25.36
C ILE A 93 -16.52 20.40 -25.36
N MET A 94 -16.33 21.15 -24.27
CA MET A 94 -16.78 22.54 -24.14
C MET A 94 -15.76 23.58 -24.61
N GLY A 95 -14.82 23.18 -25.47
CA GLY A 95 -13.84 24.09 -26.11
C GLY A 95 -12.48 24.16 -25.42
N GLY A 96 -12.21 23.25 -24.48
CA GLY A 96 -10.92 23.14 -23.80
C GLY A 96 -9.81 22.50 -24.64
N SER A 97 -8.62 22.38 -24.04
CA SER A 97 -7.43 21.86 -24.73
C SER A 97 -7.46 20.33 -24.91
N ALA A 98 -7.30 19.87 -26.15
CA ALA A 98 -7.13 18.45 -26.49
C ALA A 98 -5.89 17.84 -25.82
N MET A 99 -4.80 18.61 -25.69
CA MET A 99 -3.58 18.17 -25.02
C MET A 99 -3.82 17.89 -23.53
N HIS A 100 -4.59 18.76 -22.86
CA HIS A 100 -4.93 18.56 -21.44
C HIS A 100 -5.75 17.29 -21.25
N PHE A 101 -6.76 17.08 -22.10
CA PHE A 101 -7.54 15.83 -22.08
C PHE A 101 -6.68 14.60 -22.39
N GLY A 102 -5.84 14.63 -23.42
CA GLY A 102 -4.96 13.51 -23.77
C GLY A 102 -4.00 13.13 -22.65
N LEU A 103 -3.39 14.13 -21.99
CA LEU A 103 -2.49 13.91 -20.85
C LEU A 103 -3.20 13.39 -19.59
N SER A 104 -4.52 13.59 -19.46
CA SER A 104 -5.26 13.05 -18.32
C SER A 104 -5.20 11.52 -18.23
N PHE A 105 -5.06 10.82 -19.37
CA PHE A 105 -4.90 9.36 -19.41
C PHE A 105 -3.54 8.88 -18.90
N LEU A 106 -2.50 9.72 -18.95
CA LEU A 106 -1.17 9.35 -18.43
C LEU A 106 -1.24 8.98 -16.95
N TYR A 107 -2.16 9.59 -16.20
CA TYR A 107 -2.37 9.33 -14.78
C TYR A 107 -2.94 7.94 -14.47
N LEU A 108 -3.40 7.17 -15.47
CA LEU A 108 -3.73 5.75 -15.30
C LEU A 108 -2.51 4.92 -14.87
N LEU A 109 -1.29 5.36 -15.21
CA LEU A 109 -0.05 4.75 -14.70
C LEU A 109 0.09 4.90 -13.17
N GLY A 110 -0.62 5.86 -12.58
CA GLY A 110 -0.71 6.04 -11.14
C GLY A 110 -1.35 4.85 -10.43
N LEU A 111 -2.21 4.06 -11.10
CA LEU A 111 -2.87 2.89 -10.50
C LEU A 111 -1.85 1.79 -10.15
N PRO A 112 -1.11 1.20 -11.10
CA PRO A 112 -0.08 0.22 -10.78
C PRO A 112 1.07 0.85 -9.98
N GLY A 113 1.38 2.12 -10.23
CA GLY A 113 2.40 2.87 -9.48
C GLY A 113 2.10 2.94 -7.99
N ALA A 114 0.87 3.35 -7.61
CA ALA A 114 0.44 3.44 -6.23
C ALA A 114 0.41 2.08 -5.52
N TRP A 115 -0.03 1.04 -6.24
CA TRP A 115 -0.02 -0.32 -5.71
C TRP A 115 1.39 -0.77 -5.33
N ILE A 116 2.34 -0.64 -6.26
CA ILE A 116 3.71 -1.12 -6.09
C ILE A 116 4.46 -0.27 -5.07
N THR A 117 4.34 1.06 -5.16
CA THR A 117 5.19 1.98 -4.38
C THR A 117 4.80 2.01 -2.91
N TRP A 118 3.52 2.17 -2.58
CA TRP A 118 3.09 2.32 -1.19
C TRP A 118 2.21 1.20 -0.68
N TYR A 119 1.15 0.80 -1.38
CA TYR A 119 0.18 -0.14 -0.81
C TYR A 119 0.80 -1.50 -0.51
N TYR A 120 1.42 -2.11 -1.52
CA TYR A 120 1.99 -3.44 -1.40
C TYR A 120 3.21 -3.47 -0.48
N ASN A 121 4.07 -2.44 -0.57
CA ASN A 121 5.20 -2.32 0.35
C ASN A 121 4.74 -2.16 1.80
N ALA A 122 3.71 -1.35 2.07
CA ALA A 122 3.15 -1.19 3.41
C ALA A 122 2.54 -2.51 3.94
N TYR A 123 1.81 -3.22 3.08
CA TYR A 123 1.28 -4.54 3.39
C TYR A 123 2.38 -5.52 3.80
N CYS A 124 3.37 -5.73 2.93
CA CYS A 124 4.47 -6.64 3.19
C CYS A 124 5.32 -6.21 4.40
N ALA A 125 5.48 -4.90 4.62
CA ALA A 125 6.21 -4.37 5.77
C ALA A 125 5.54 -4.71 7.11
N ILE A 126 4.20 -4.70 7.15
CA ILE A 126 3.42 -5.06 8.34
C ILE A 126 3.39 -6.57 8.54
N VAL A 127 3.18 -7.35 7.47
CA VAL A 127 3.10 -8.82 7.54
C VAL A 127 4.46 -9.43 7.90
N TYR A 128 5.53 -9.06 7.19
CA TYR A 128 6.84 -9.69 7.34
C TYR A 128 7.79 -8.94 8.29
N SER A 129 7.35 -7.82 8.88
CA SER A 129 8.20 -6.99 9.78
C SER A 129 9.57 -6.63 9.18
N SER A 130 9.60 -6.32 7.88
CA SER A 130 10.84 -6.11 7.12
C SER A 130 11.24 -4.62 7.04
N ARG A 131 12.44 -4.28 7.55
CA ARG A 131 13.00 -2.91 7.52
C ARG A 131 13.09 -2.28 6.12
N PRO A 132 13.67 -2.93 5.10
CA PRO A 132 13.76 -2.32 3.77
C PRO A 132 12.38 -2.04 3.19
N ARG A 133 11.42 -2.95 3.38
CA ARG A 133 10.03 -2.73 2.93
C ARG A 133 9.34 -1.60 3.69
N GLN A 134 9.64 -1.41 4.98
CA GLN A 134 9.14 -0.27 5.76
C GLN A 134 9.63 1.06 5.19
N LEU A 135 10.92 1.16 4.82
CA LEU A 135 11.48 2.35 4.19
C LEU A 135 10.87 2.59 2.80
N LEU A 136 10.78 1.56 1.97
CA LEU A 136 10.15 1.65 0.64
C LEU A 136 8.68 2.08 0.74
N ALA A 137 7.93 1.57 1.71
CA ALA A 137 6.56 1.98 1.96
C ALA A 137 6.46 3.46 2.36
N LEU A 138 7.39 3.95 3.19
CA LEU A 138 7.43 5.37 3.58
C LEU A 138 7.77 6.29 2.41
N LEU A 139 8.78 5.93 1.62
CA LEU A 139 9.15 6.68 0.42
C LEU A 139 8.02 6.65 -0.61
N GLY A 140 7.36 5.50 -0.78
CA GLY A 140 6.19 5.37 -1.64
C GLY A 140 5.01 6.21 -1.17
N LEU A 141 4.72 6.25 0.14
CA LEU A 141 3.65 7.09 0.68
C LEU A 141 3.95 8.58 0.49
N LEU A 142 5.21 8.98 0.67
CA LEU A 142 5.66 10.34 0.39
C LEU A 142 5.48 10.70 -1.10
N LEU A 143 5.85 9.78 -2.00
CA LEU A 143 5.64 9.95 -3.43
C LEU A 143 4.14 10.05 -3.77
N GLY A 144 3.29 9.25 -3.13
CA GLY A 144 1.83 9.33 -3.27
C GLY A 144 1.27 10.68 -2.82
N VAL A 145 1.73 11.21 -1.69
CA VAL A 145 1.34 12.55 -1.22
C VAL A 145 1.82 13.64 -2.18
N ALA A 146 3.04 13.52 -2.71
CA ALA A 146 3.56 14.45 -3.71
C ALA A 146 2.75 14.39 -5.02
N PHE A 147 2.33 13.19 -5.44
CA PHE A 147 1.45 13.00 -6.58
C PHE A 147 0.06 13.64 -6.35
N ASP A 148 -0.55 13.43 -5.19
CA ASP A 148 -1.82 14.08 -4.85
C ASP A 148 -1.69 15.61 -4.82
N ALA A 149 -0.58 16.13 -4.30
CA ALA A 149 -0.29 17.56 -4.32
C ALA A 149 -0.14 18.10 -5.75
N TRP A 150 0.57 17.36 -6.62
CA TRP A 150 0.68 17.70 -8.04
C TRP A 150 -0.69 17.76 -8.73
N MET A 151 -1.54 16.76 -8.49
CA MET A 151 -2.89 16.70 -9.05
C MET A 151 -3.81 17.78 -8.47
N ALA A 152 -3.71 18.06 -7.18
CA ALA A 152 -4.47 19.13 -6.51
C ALA A 152 -4.07 20.51 -7.05
N VAL A 153 -2.78 20.76 -7.31
CA VAL A 153 -2.33 21.99 -7.98
C VAL A 153 -2.89 22.07 -9.40
N GLY A 154 -2.79 20.98 -10.16
CA GLY A 154 -3.41 20.85 -11.49
C GLY A 154 -2.94 21.90 -12.48
N VAL A 155 -1.65 21.86 -12.83
CA VAL A 155 -1.05 22.80 -13.78
C VAL A 155 -1.75 22.71 -15.13
N THR A 156 -2.13 23.87 -15.67
CA THR A 156 -2.79 24.00 -16.97
C THR A 156 -1.98 23.30 -18.05
N GLY A 157 -2.65 22.50 -18.88
CA GLY A 157 -1.98 21.72 -19.95
C GLY A 157 -1.30 20.42 -19.52
N PHE A 158 -1.23 20.06 -18.23
CA PHE A 158 -0.67 18.78 -17.77
C PHE A 158 -1.71 17.68 -17.50
N GLY A 159 -2.99 17.91 -17.81
CA GLY A 159 -4.08 16.94 -17.66
C GLY A 159 -4.61 16.71 -16.24
N GLY A 160 -4.04 17.38 -15.23
CA GLY A 160 -4.55 17.36 -13.86
C GLY A 160 -5.66 18.41 -13.67
N CYS A 161 -6.84 17.96 -13.26
CA CYS A 161 -7.98 18.82 -12.92
C CYS A 161 -7.89 19.27 -11.46
N GLY A 162 -6.98 20.22 -11.20
CA GLY A 162 -6.74 20.82 -9.90
C GLY A 162 -7.11 22.31 -9.84
N TRP A 163 -6.67 22.98 -8.78
CA TRP A 163 -7.04 24.36 -8.45
C TRP A 163 -6.64 25.36 -9.55
N ILE A 164 -5.42 25.27 -10.07
CA ILE A 164 -4.96 26.20 -11.12
C ILE A 164 -5.83 26.05 -12.37
N TYR A 165 -6.05 24.81 -12.83
CA TYR A 165 -6.91 24.57 -13.98
C TYR A 165 -8.36 25.03 -13.75
N ALA A 166 -8.92 24.81 -12.56
CA ALA A 166 -10.26 25.28 -12.21
C ALA A 166 -10.42 26.79 -12.43
N PHE A 167 -9.46 27.58 -11.96
CA PHE A 167 -9.51 29.04 -12.13
C PHE A 167 -9.39 29.48 -13.60
N THR A 168 -8.67 28.73 -14.44
CA THR A 168 -8.55 29.08 -15.86
C THR A 168 -9.84 28.91 -16.67
N ILE A 169 -10.75 28.05 -16.21
CA ILE A 169 -12.01 27.73 -16.92
C ILE A 169 -13.25 28.26 -16.19
N MET A 170 -13.08 29.18 -15.22
CA MET A 170 -14.17 29.68 -14.37
C MET A 170 -15.34 30.32 -15.13
N SER A 171 -15.10 30.79 -16.35
CA SER A 171 -16.13 31.36 -17.23
C SER A 171 -17.12 30.31 -17.76
N HIS A 172 -16.77 29.03 -17.72
CA HIS A 172 -17.61 27.93 -18.18
C HIS A 172 -18.18 27.17 -16.98
N THR A 173 -19.46 27.40 -16.66
CA THR A 173 -20.09 26.94 -15.41
C THR A 173 -19.98 25.43 -15.18
N VAL A 174 -20.29 24.62 -16.20
CA VAL A 174 -20.29 23.15 -16.09
C VAL A 174 -18.90 22.56 -15.88
N PRO A 175 -17.89 22.80 -16.74
CA PRO A 175 -16.57 22.22 -16.57
C PRO A 175 -15.86 22.83 -15.36
N PHE A 176 -16.11 24.09 -15.02
CA PHE A 176 -15.65 24.70 -13.78
C PHE A 176 -16.12 23.91 -12.55
N ALA A 177 -17.42 23.62 -12.45
CA ALA A 177 -17.97 22.88 -11.31
C ALA A 177 -17.33 21.48 -11.17
N LEU A 178 -17.19 20.75 -12.28
CA LEU A 178 -16.60 19.41 -12.27
C LEU A 178 -15.12 19.41 -11.86
N VAL A 179 -14.33 20.34 -12.42
CA VAL A 179 -12.91 20.49 -12.10
C VAL A 179 -12.71 21.00 -10.68
N LEU A 180 -13.58 21.87 -10.17
CA LEU A 180 -13.56 22.32 -8.78
C LEU A 180 -13.78 21.15 -7.81
N VAL A 181 -14.75 20.27 -8.10
CA VAL A 181 -14.96 19.04 -7.32
C VAL A 181 -13.72 18.15 -7.38
N SER A 182 -13.10 18.00 -8.55
CA SER A 182 -11.84 17.24 -8.70
C SER A 182 -10.75 17.82 -7.81
N ALA A 183 -10.54 19.13 -7.83
CA ALA A 183 -9.52 19.81 -7.04
C ALA A 183 -9.70 19.60 -5.53
N ILE A 184 -10.94 19.66 -5.06
CA ILE A 184 -11.30 19.38 -3.65
C ILE A 184 -11.01 17.92 -3.32
N LEU A 185 -11.44 16.98 -4.16
CA LEU A 185 -11.22 15.54 -3.93
C LEU A 185 -9.74 15.19 -3.87
N TRP A 186 -8.91 15.71 -4.80
CA TRP A 186 -7.45 15.53 -4.76
C TRP A 186 -6.83 16.09 -3.49
N SER A 187 -7.28 17.27 -3.05
CA SER A 187 -6.79 17.89 -1.80
C SER A 187 -7.16 17.04 -0.58
N LEU A 188 -8.40 16.56 -0.49
CA LEU A 188 -8.87 15.70 0.60
C LEU A 188 -8.14 14.36 0.62
N HIS A 189 -7.93 13.75 -0.54
CA HIS A 189 -7.18 12.50 -0.67
C HIS A 189 -5.72 12.68 -0.23
N GLY A 190 -5.05 13.74 -0.70
CA GLY A 190 -3.67 14.06 -0.30
C GLY A 190 -3.52 14.29 1.21
N VAL A 191 -4.46 15.00 1.83
CA VAL A 191 -4.48 15.18 3.29
C VAL A 191 -4.69 13.84 4.00
N ALA A 192 -5.64 13.03 3.56
CA ALA A 192 -5.90 11.72 4.17
C ALA A 192 -4.69 10.78 4.05
N LEU A 193 -4.04 10.75 2.88
CA LEU A 193 -2.84 9.95 2.64
C LEU A 193 -1.65 10.45 3.46
N PHE A 194 -1.49 11.77 3.61
CA PHE A 194 -0.48 12.37 4.48
C PHE A 194 -0.69 11.98 5.96
N LEU A 195 -1.92 12.05 6.47
CA LEU A 195 -2.24 11.60 7.82
C LEU A 195 -1.96 10.10 8.02
N MET A 196 -2.26 9.29 7.00
CA MET A 196 -1.93 7.85 7.01
C MET A 196 -0.42 7.60 6.98
N MET A 197 0.34 8.40 6.25
CA MET A 197 1.81 8.36 6.26
C MET A 197 2.37 8.69 7.65
N LEU A 198 1.88 9.75 8.31
CA LEU A 198 2.29 10.08 9.67
C LEU A 198 1.95 8.97 10.67
N ARG A 199 0.76 8.36 10.52
CA ARG A 199 0.36 7.20 11.33
C ARG A 199 1.29 6.01 11.08
N TYR A 200 1.60 5.72 9.82
CA TYR A 200 2.49 4.63 9.45
C TYR A 200 3.90 4.84 9.99
N TRP A 201 4.43 6.06 9.93
CA TRP A 201 5.73 6.42 10.53
C TRP A 201 5.79 6.06 12.02
N ARG A 202 4.76 6.40 12.79
CA ARG A 202 4.67 6.06 14.22
C ARG A 202 4.61 4.55 14.45
N VAL A 203 3.83 3.83 13.65
CA VAL A 203 3.71 2.37 13.75
C VAL A 203 5.01 1.66 13.37
N SER A 204 5.68 2.12 12.31
CA SER A 204 6.96 1.58 11.85
C SER A 204 8.03 1.66 12.94
N GLY A 205 8.10 2.80 13.65
CA GLY A 205 9.00 2.96 14.80
C GLY A 205 8.75 1.95 15.94
N LEU A 206 7.49 1.56 16.18
CA LEU A 206 7.14 0.54 17.17
C LEU A 206 7.52 -0.87 16.70
N LEU A 207 7.27 -1.20 15.43
CA LEU A 207 7.64 -2.49 14.84
C LEU A 207 9.16 -2.73 14.92
N LEU A 208 9.96 -1.69 14.67
CA LEU A 208 11.42 -1.75 14.79
C LEU A 208 11.89 -2.04 16.21
N LYS A 209 11.29 -1.40 17.22
CA LYS A 209 11.61 -1.63 18.64
C LYS A 209 11.27 -3.05 19.06
N ASN A 210 10.11 -3.54 18.67
CA ASN A 210 9.66 -4.90 18.99
C ASN A 210 10.56 -5.96 18.35
N ALA A 211 10.93 -5.79 17.07
CA ALA A 211 11.85 -6.70 16.39
C ALA A 211 13.23 -6.73 17.06
N ALA A 212 13.76 -5.57 17.47
CA ALA A 212 15.03 -5.48 18.18
C ALA A 212 14.99 -6.20 19.55
N ASN A 213 13.88 -6.10 20.28
CA ASN A 213 13.70 -6.79 21.56
C ASN A 213 13.66 -8.32 21.40
N ILE A 214 12.96 -8.83 20.38
CA ILE A 214 12.90 -10.28 20.09
C ILE A 214 14.30 -10.83 19.78
N TYR A 215 15.10 -10.11 18.97
CA TYR A 215 16.47 -10.51 18.70
C TYR A 215 17.34 -10.51 19.96
N ARG A 216 17.21 -9.48 20.81
CA ARG A 216 17.95 -9.41 22.07
C ARG A 216 17.62 -10.57 23.02
N GLN A 217 16.34 -10.93 23.14
CA GLN A 217 15.89 -12.06 23.97
C GLN A 217 16.33 -13.43 23.43
N ARG A 218 16.69 -13.54 22.15
CA ARG A 218 17.15 -14.80 21.55
C ARG A 218 18.66 -15.05 21.73
N ILE A 219 19.41 -14.04 22.21
CA ILE A 219 20.86 -14.08 22.40
C ILE A 219 21.23 -14.33 23.88
N VAL A 220 20.26 -14.18 24.80
CA VAL A 220 20.37 -14.52 26.24
C VAL A 220 19.78 -15.90 26.46
#